data_AF-A0A7U2MD70-F1
#
_entry.id   AF-A0A7U2MD70-F1
#
_cell.length_a   1.000
_cell.length_b   1.000
_cell.length_c   1.000
_cell.angle_alpha   90.00
_cell.angle_beta   90.00
_cell.angle_gamma   90.00
#
_symmetry.space_group_name_H-M   'P 1'
#
loop_
_entity.id
_entity.type
_entity.pdbx_description
1 polymer ?
#
loop_
_entity_poly.entity_id
_entity_poly.type
_entity_poly.pdbx_seq_one_letter_code
_entity_poly.pdbx_strand_id
1 'polypeptide(L)'
;MMLNVLGIVPVLLVFQLLGSAILAQCHFVAPRSIPDDQLVKFQLFAQYSAAAYCDHNNDDGILGSIRCIEGVCPLVEAANAQTIAEFNEEDIRGFVAVDDTHRLLIVSFRGSNSVRNWIKNFQFWKIDEPGPRGFWDKLFGSDKPQSGNDICSCGIHSGFYRSWQLLKPDVMDALTRAREAHNDYHVVVTGHSLGAAIATIAGAYLRTMQIPCDIYSYGSPRVGDARFAEFVSAQQGLTTRITHGYDPVPSLPPMSLFGIYDLGYRHIWPEYWISGVSLNGTDTIKVCRGLENLSCNGTRQTGFSFEIEDHRNYLGHITACGPKFTYRDMDESWSAEDLDRLRMLAGNDTFFATHYISNGTGV
;
A
#
# COMPACT_ATOMS: atom_id res chain seq x y z
N MET A 1 -25.89 87.44 25.99
CA MET A 1 -24.65 87.32 26.77
C MET A 1 -24.48 85.85 27.12
N MET A 2 -23.45 85.17 26.60
CA MET A 2 -22.95 83.81 26.97
C MET A 2 -23.88 82.61 26.69
N LEU A 3 -23.45 81.38 26.36
CA LEU A 3 -22.29 80.76 25.71
C LEU A 3 -22.68 79.28 25.42
N ASN A 4 -22.06 78.67 24.41
CA ASN A 4 -22.08 77.23 24.04
C ASN A 4 -22.01 76.26 25.23
N VAL A 5 -22.65 75.07 25.11
CA VAL A 5 -21.98 73.73 25.14
C VAL A 5 -22.92 72.66 24.53
N LEU A 6 -22.32 71.66 23.88
CA LEU A 6 -22.79 70.29 23.57
C LEU A 6 -23.44 70.06 22.20
N GLY A 7 -22.57 70.05 21.18
CA GLY A 7 -22.65 69.05 20.12
C GLY A 7 -22.19 67.67 20.58
N ILE A 8 -22.28 66.71 19.65
CA ILE A 8 -21.99 65.26 19.74
C ILE A 8 -23.23 64.39 20.03
N VAL A 9 -24.13 64.26 19.05
CA VAL A 9 -24.77 62.99 18.62
C VAL A 9 -25.28 63.24 17.20
N PRO A 10 -24.58 62.81 16.11
CA PRO A 10 -25.01 61.56 15.44
C PRO A 10 -23.93 60.94 14.51
N VAL A 11 -23.14 59.96 14.96
CA VAL A 11 -22.24 59.20 14.03
C VAL A 11 -22.25 57.67 14.28
N LEU A 12 -22.93 57.19 15.32
CA LEU A 12 -22.84 55.78 15.74
C LEU A 12 -23.87 54.82 15.11
N LEU A 13 -24.76 55.29 14.22
CA LEU A 13 -25.84 54.45 13.67
C LEU A 13 -25.77 54.17 12.16
N VAL A 14 -24.75 54.67 11.45
CA VAL A 14 -24.55 54.38 10.02
C VAL A 14 -23.39 53.40 9.77
N PHE A 15 -22.56 53.10 10.78
CA PHE A 15 -21.48 52.11 10.68
C PHE A 15 -21.87 50.66 11.01
N GLN A 16 -23.15 50.38 11.30
CA GLN A 16 -23.61 49.01 11.57
C GLN A 16 -24.28 48.31 10.38
N LEU A 17 -24.45 48.98 9.23
CA LEU A 17 -25.08 48.40 8.03
C LEU A 17 -24.15 48.27 6.80
N LEU A 18 -22.86 48.59 6.96
CA LEU A 18 -21.82 48.36 5.94
C LEU A 18 -20.76 47.33 6.37
N GLY A 19 -20.98 46.65 7.50
CA GLY A 19 -20.11 45.58 8.01
C GLY A 19 -20.57 44.15 7.69
N SER A 20 -21.60 43.97 6.86
CA SER A 20 -22.30 42.68 6.70
C SER A 20 -22.29 42.11 5.28
N ALA A 21 -21.46 42.61 4.37
CA ALA A 21 -21.43 42.16 2.97
C ALA A 21 -20.02 41.88 2.41
N ILE A 22 -19.03 41.63 3.27
CA ILE A 22 -17.78 40.95 2.89
C ILE A 22 -17.47 39.87 3.93
N LEU A 23 -18.47 39.05 4.25
CA LEU A 23 -18.16 37.65 4.50
C LEU A 23 -17.97 37.05 3.11
N ALA A 24 -16.77 37.25 2.56
CA ALA A 24 -16.27 36.32 1.58
C ALA A 24 -16.58 34.94 2.13
N GLN A 25 -17.34 34.16 1.37
CA GLN A 25 -17.31 32.72 1.52
C GLN A 25 -15.85 32.32 1.23
N CYS A 26 -14.98 32.48 2.21
CA CYS A 26 -13.86 31.61 2.39
C CYS A 26 -14.51 30.25 2.55
N HIS A 27 -14.76 29.59 1.41
CA HIS A 27 -14.68 28.15 1.37
C HIS A 27 -13.34 27.85 2.03
N PHE A 28 -13.40 27.46 3.30
CA PHE A 28 -12.32 26.71 3.91
C PHE A 28 -12.20 25.47 3.02
N VAL A 29 -11.37 25.57 1.99
CA VAL A 29 -10.84 24.39 1.31
C VAL A 29 -10.18 23.64 2.46
N ALA A 30 -10.75 22.50 2.83
CA ALA A 30 -10.15 21.64 3.84
C ALA A 30 -8.67 21.46 3.45
N PRO A 31 -7.72 21.64 4.38
CA PRO A 31 -6.31 21.53 4.04
C PRO A 31 -6.07 20.18 3.35
N ARG A 32 -5.52 20.22 2.13
CA ARG A 32 -5.12 19.02 1.39
C ARG A 32 -4.19 18.20 2.28
N SER A 33 -4.45 16.90 2.38
CA SER A 33 -3.63 16.00 3.19
C SER A 33 -2.26 15.72 2.57
N ILE A 34 -2.15 15.82 1.24
CA ILE A 34 -0.92 15.64 0.47
C ILE A 34 -0.77 16.71 -0.63
N PRO A 35 0.46 17.07 -1.04
CA PRO A 35 0.74 17.90 -2.21
C PRO A 35 0.34 17.26 -3.55
N ASP A 36 0.03 18.08 -4.56
CA ASP A 36 -0.41 17.62 -5.89
C ASP A 36 0.69 16.82 -6.62
N ASP A 37 1.97 17.20 -6.46
CA ASP A 37 3.11 16.48 -7.05
C ASP A 37 3.29 15.09 -6.45
N GLN A 38 2.91 14.90 -5.18
CA GLN A 38 2.90 13.61 -4.54
C GLN A 38 1.80 12.70 -5.11
N LEU A 39 0.61 13.25 -5.40
CA LEU A 39 -0.47 12.50 -6.04
C LEU A 39 -0.08 12.02 -7.45
N VAL A 40 0.58 12.88 -8.24
CA VAL A 40 1.07 12.51 -9.58
C VAL A 40 2.05 11.32 -9.50
N LYS A 41 2.96 11.32 -8.51
CA LYS A 41 3.85 10.18 -8.26
C LYS A 41 3.07 8.93 -7.86
N PHE A 42 2.07 9.05 -7.00
CA PHE A 42 1.23 7.92 -6.62
C PHE A 42 0.50 7.33 -7.84
N GLN A 43 0.03 8.16 -8.76
CA GLN A 43 -0.59 7.71 -10.01
C GLN A 43 0.43 7.01 -10.92
N LEU A 44 1.60 7.61 -11.13
CA LEU A 44 2.66 7.02 -11.97
C LEU A 44 3.08 5.64 -11.47
N PHE A 45 3.37 5.48 -10.18
CA PHE A 45 3.84 4.20 -9.64
C PHE A 45 2.71 3.17 -9.47
N ALA A 46 1.46 3.60 -9.37
CA ALA A 46 0.31 2.71 -9.49
C ALA A 46 0.22 2.12 -10.90
N GLN A 47 0.53 2.92 -11.93
CA GLN A 47 0.56 2.44 -13.32
C GLN A 47 1.73 1.49 -13.60
N TYR A 48 2.91 1.70 -13.01
CA TYR A 48 3.99 0.71 -13.06
C TYR A 48 3.62 -0.60 -12.36
N SER A 49 2.95 -0.51 -11.21
CA SER A 49 2.40 -1.69 -10.52
C SER A 49 1.33 -2.39 -11.38
N ALA A 50 0.52 -1.63 -12.13
CA ALA A 50 -0.46 -2.19 -13.05
C ALA A 50 0.17 -2.88 -14.26
N ALA A 51 1.23 -2.28 -14.82
CA ALA A 51 1.98 -2.81 -15.94
C ALA A 51 2.59 -4.19 -15.65
N ALA A 52 2.92 -4.46 -14.37
CA ALA A 52 3.43 -5.76 -13.94
C ALA A 52 2.38 -6.89 -14.04
N TYR A 53 1.10 -6.56 -14.26
CA TYR A 53 0.08 -7.55 -14.55
C TYR A 53 -0.04 -7.89 -16.05
N CYS A 54 0.60 -7.14 -16.96
CA CYS A 54 0.53 -7.40 -18.39
C CYS A 54 1.65 -8.38 -18.78
N ASP A 55 1.30 -9.59 -19.21
CA ASP A 55 2.26 -10.68 -19.48
C ASP A 55 3.39 -10.28 -20.45
N HIS A 56 3.10 -9.41 -21.43
CA HIS A 56 4.09 -8.87 -22.37
C HIS A 56 5.22 -8.05 -21.70
N ASN A 57 5.06 -7.64 -20.45
CA ASN A 57 6.08 -6.88 -19.72
C ASN A 57 6.85 -7.74 -18.70
N ASN A 58 6.54 -9.04 -18.56
CA ASN A 58 7.13 -9.88 -17.48
C ASN A 58 7.16 -11.39 -17.74
N ASP A 59 6.69 -11.89 -18.89
CA ASP A 59 6.56 -13.32 -19.14
C ASP A 59 6.71 -13.72 -20.62
N ASP A 60 7.27 -12.86 -21.47
CA ASP A 60 7.49 -13.23 -22.88
C ASP A 60 8.95 -13.13 -23.33
N GLY A 61 9.83 -12.61 -22.48
CA GLY A 61 11.25 -12.49 -22.74
C GLY A 61 11.59 -11.45 -23.82
N ILE A 62 10.62 -10.65 -24.25
CA ILE A 62 10.79 -9.60 -25.25
C ILE A 62 10.92 -8.27 -24.51
N LEU A 63 12.17 -7.92 -24.21
CA LEU A 63 12.51 -6.61 -23.66
C LEU A 63 12.13 -5.49 -24.63
N GLY A 64 11.64 -4.37 -24.10
CA GLY A 64 11.22 -3.23 -24.90
C GLY A 64 10.29 -2.29 -24.17
N SER A 65 9.53 -1.52 -24.93
CA SER A 65 8.68 -0.46 -24.37
C SER A 65 7.52 -1.06 -23.58
N ILE A 66 7.34 -0.59 -22.35
CA ILE A 66 6.22 -1.00 -21.49
C ILE A 66 4.91 -0.59 -22.16
N ARG A 67 3.98 -1.55 -22.25
CA ARG A 67 2.64 -1.34 -22.81
C ARG A 67 1.59 -1.98 -21.93
N CYS A 68 0.42 -1.37 -21.85
CA CYS A 68 -0.72 -1.93 -21.14
C CYS A 68 -1.97 -1.99 -22.03
N ILE A 69 -3.04 -2.56 -21.48
CA ILE A 69 -4.37 -2.36 -22.03
C ILE A 69 -4.68 -0.85 -22.01
N GLU A 70 -5.40 -0.36 -23.01
CA GLU A 70 -5.75 1.05 -23.18
C GLU A 70 -6.27 1.67 -21.87
N GLY A 71 -5.67 2.79 -21.46
CA GLY A 71 -6.06 3.56 -20.28
C GLY A 71 -5.49 3.05 -18.94
N VAL A 72 -4.76 1.93 -18.92
CA VAL A 72 -4.22 1.35 -17.67
C VAL A 72 -2.91 2.00 -17.24
N CYS A 73 -1.97 2.23 -18.16
CA CYS A 73 -0.69 2.87 -17.83
C CYS A 73 -0.28 4.03 -18.78
N PRO A 74 -1.17 5.00 -19.06
CA PRO A 74 -0.90 6.06 -20.04
C PRO A 74 0.31 6.95 -19.70
N LEU A 75 0.62 7.16 -18.42
CA LEU A 75 1.79 7.95 -18.01
C LEU A 75 3.10 7.18 -18.28
N VAL A 76 3.08 5.86 -18.07
CA VAL A 76 4.23 4.97 -18.33
C VAL A 76 4.48 4.86 -19.84
N GLU A 77 3.42 4.71 -20.63
CA GLU A 77 3.49 4.69 -22.10
C GLU A 77 3.96 6.04 -22.64
N ALA A 78 3.45 7.16 -22.11
CA ALA A 78 3.89 8.50 -22.50
C ALA A 78 5.35 8.78 -22.16
N ALA A 79 5.87 8.19 -21.08
CA ALA A 79 7.28 8.26 -20.70
C ALA A 79 8.20 7.40 -21.58
N ASN A 80 7.63 6.54 -22.44
CA ASN A 80 8.34 5.54 -23.24
C ASN A 80 9.31 4.71 -22.39
N ALA A 81 8.85 4.27 -21.21
CA ALA A 81 9.67 3.47 -20.31
C ALA A 81 10.00 2.10 -20.93
N GLN A 82 11.25 1.65 -20.77
CA GLN A 82 11.75 0.41 -21.38
C GLN A 82 12.01 -0.66 -20.32
N THR A 83 11.41 -1.83 -20.48
CA THR A 83 11.76 -3.04 -19.73
C THR A 83 13.17 -3.50 -20.13
N ILE A 84 14.04 -3.71 -19.16
CA ILE A 84 15.44 -4.15 -19.34
C ILE A 84 15.73 -5.50 -18.69
N ALA A 85 14.83 -5.98 -17.84
CA ALA A 85 14.82 -7.34 -17.31
C ALA A 85 13.40 -7.73 -16.90
N GLU A 86 13.09 -9.01 -17.05
CA GLU A 86 11.82 -9.62 -16.63
C GLU A 86 12.13 -10.73 -15.63
N PHE A 87 11.21 -10.96 -14.70
CA PHE A 87 11.33 -12.02 -13.72
C PHE A 87 10.06 -12.86 -13.72
N ASN A 88 10.20 -14.17 -13.79
CA ASN A 88 9.09 -15.12 -13.70
C ASN A 88 9.55 -16.40 -13.00
N GLU A 89 9.41 -16.43 -11.68
CA GLU A 89 9.83 -17.56 -10.83
C GLU A 89 8.69 -18.01 -9.93
N GLU A 90 8.34 -19.30 -9.95
CA GLU A 90 7.29 -19.91 -9.10
C GLU A 90 5.98 -19.06 -8.99
N ASP A 91 5.44 -18.59 -10.12
CA ASP A 91 4.27 -17.69 -10.24
C ASP A 91 4.46 -16.23 -9.77
N ILE A 92 5.66 -15.86 -9.35
CA ILE A 92 6.01 -14.49 -9.01
C ILE A 92 6.56 -13.82 -10.25
N ARG A 93 5.96 -12.69 -10.63
CA ARG A 93 6.33 -11.95 -11.83
C ARG A 93 6.70 -10.52 -11.56
N GLY A 94 7.50 -9.93 -12.43
CA GLY A 94 7.86 -8.53 -12.37
C GLY A 94 8.84 -8.14 -13.45
N PHE A 95 9.33 -6.91 -13.36
CA PHE A 95 10.34 -6.40 -14.28
C PHE A 95 11.21 -5.32 -13.63
N VAL A 96 12.36 -5.08 -14.25
CA VAL A 96 13.13 -3.85 -14.08
C VAL A 96 13.03 -3.03 -15.36
N ALA A 97 12.78 -1.74 -15.21
CA ALA A 97 12.64 -0.82 -16.33
C ALA A 97 13.42 0.48 -16.13
N VAL A 98 13.71 1.15 -17.24
CA VAL A 98 14.32 2.47 -17.32
C VAL A 98 13.28 3.46 -17.81
N ASP A 99 13.16 4.58 -17.11
CA ASP A 99 12.35 5.73 -17.51
C ASP A 99 13.27 6.95 -17.64
N ASP A 100 13.66 7.25 -18.88
CA ASP A 100 14.54 8.38 -19.18
C ASP A 100 13.82 9.73 -18.99
N THR A 101 12.48 9.75 -19.10
CA THR A 101 11.68 10.97 -18.96
C THR A 101 11.72 11.48 -17.53
N HIS A 102 11.58 10.58 -16.56
CA HIS A 102 11.61 10.89 -15.13
C HIS A 102 12.97 10.61 -14.47
N ARG A 103 13.93 10.06 -15.22
CA ARG A 103 15.25 9.61 -14.76
C ARG A 103 15.16 8.59 -13.63
N LEU A 104 14.37 7.54 -13.85
CA LEU A 104 14.09 6.51 -12.87
C LEU A 104 14.53 5.12 -13.33
N LEU A 105 14.96 4.31 -12.37
CA LEU A 105 15.08 2.87 -12.49
C LEU A 105 13.95 2.24 -11.67
N ILE A 106 13.03 1.55 -12.33
CA ILE A 106 11.84 0.99 -11.72
C ILE A 106 12.01 -0.51 -11.51
N VAL A 107 11.72 -0.99 -10.30
CA VAL A 107 11.53 -2.41 -10.00
C VAL A 107 10.05 -2.62 -9.69
N SER A 108 9.32 -3.36 -10.51
CA SER A 108 7.89 -3.57 -10.32
C SER A 108 7.57 -5.05 -10.11
N PHE A 109 6.82 -5.36 -9.06
CA PHE A 109 6.39 -6.72 -8.74
C PHE A 109 4.88 -6.88 -8.89
N ARG A 110 4.47 -7.95 -9.59
CA ARG A 110 3.08 -8.33 -9.76
C ARG A 110 2.52 -8.96 -8.48
N GLY A 111 1.24 -8.71 -8.19
CA GLY A 111 0.50 -9.50 -7.21
C GLY A 111 0.03 -10.86 -7.73
N SER A 112 -0.74 -11.58 -6.91
CA SER A 112 -1.28 -12.89 -7.27
C SER A 112 -2.37 -12.79 -8.34
N ASN A 113 -2.39 -13.73 -9.28
CA ASN A 113 -3.43 -13.84 -10.32
C ASN A 113 -4.84 -14.13 -9.76
N SER A 114 -4.92 -14.74 -8.57
CA SER A 114 -6.18 -14.94 -7.85
C SER A 114 -6.04 -14.46 -6.42
N VAL A 115 -6.21 -13.15 -6.22
CA VAL A 115 -6.16 -12.55 -4.88
C VAL A 115 -7.21 -13.15 -3.95
N ARG A 116 -8.41 -13.49 -4.46
CA ARG A 116 -9.44 -14.18 -3.65
C ARG A 116 -8.93 -15.54 -3.15
N ASN A 117 -8.35 -16.36 -4.03
CA ASN A 117 -7.78 -17.64 -3.62
C ASN A 117 -6.57 -17.45 -2.70
N TRP A 118 -5.76 -16.42 -2.92
CA TRP A 118 -4.68 -16.07 -2.01
C TRP A 118 -5.23 -15.75 -0.63
N ILE A 119 -6.19 -14.83 -0.50
CA ILE A 119 -6.85 -14.47 0.77
C ILE A 119 -7.45 -15.72 1.42
N LYS A 120 -8.18 -16.55 0.66
CA LYS A 120 -8.74 -17.82 1.14
C LYS A 120 -7.64 -18.73 1.69
N ASN A 121 -6.58 -19.04 0.94
CA ASN A 121 -5.49 -19.91 1.41
C ASN A 121 -4.69 -19.29 2.57
N PHE A 122 -4.59 -17.97 2.60
CA PHE A 122 -3.91 -17.21 3.64
C PHE A 122 -4.72 -17.17 4.95
N GLN A 123 -6.05 -17.22 4.86
CA GLN A 123 -7.01 -17.20 5.98
C GLN A 123 -7.41 -18.58 6.47
N PHE A 124 -7.51 -19.54 5.54
CA PHE A 124 -7.79 -20.93 5.83
C PHE A 124 -6.45 -21.59 6.11
N TRP A 125 -6.03 -21.54 7.37
CA TRP A 125 -5.23 -22.58 7.98
C TRP A 125 -5.69 -23.94 7.42
N LYS A 126 -5.01 -24.47 6.40
CA LYS A 126 -5.16 -25.89 6.07
C LYS A 126 -4.46 -26.64 7.20
N ILE A 127 -5.27 -27.04 8.17
CA ILE A 127 -4.96 -28.06 9.19
C ILE A 127 -4.73 -29.43 8.53
N ASP A 128 -4.91 -29.55 7.21
CA ASP A 128 -4.82 -30.82 6.50
C ASP A 128 -3.47 -31.00 5.79
N GLU A 129 -2.43 -31.28 6.59
CA GLU A 129 -1.47 -32.32 6.21
C GLU A 129 -1.24 -33.27 7.41
N PRO A 130 -1.42 -34.59 7.21
CA PRO A 130 -1.05 -35.60 8.20
C PRO A 130 0.48 -35.77 8.20
N GLY A 131 1.18 -34.83 8.82
CA GLY A 131 2.61 -34.91 9.11
C GLY A 131 2.88 -34.68 10.60
N PRO A 132 4.00 -35.18 11.13
CA PRO A 132 4.38 -35.00 12.53
C PRO A 132 4.96 -33.59 12.73
N ARG A 133 4.10 -32.57 12.68
CA ARG A 133 4.37 -31.21 13.22
C ARG A 133 3.52 -31.00 14.47
N GLY A 134 4.10 -30.35 15.49
CA GLY A 134 3.53 -30.27 16.84
C GLY A 134 2.19 -29.53 16.88
N PHE A 135 1.37 -29.81 17.90
CA PHE A 135 0.09 -29.13 18.14
C PHE A 135 0.23 -27.60 18.08
N TRP A 136 1.31 -27.04 18.63
CA TRP A 136 1.59 -25.61 18.62
C TRP A 136 2.00 -25.07 17.25
N ASP A 137 2.69 -25.85 16.41
CA ASP A 137 3.02 -25.45 15.02
C ASP A 137 1.76 -25.43 14.14
N LYS A 138 0.77 -26.28 14.45
CA LYS A 138 -0.54 -26.31 13.78
C LYS A 138 -1.49 -25.21 14.29
N LEU A 139 -1.40 -24.85 15.57
CA LEU A 139 -2.27 -23.85 16.21
C LEU A 139 -1.77 -22.41 16.03
N PHE A 140 -0.45 -22.21 15.95
CA PHE A 140 0.18 -20.89 15.84
C PHE A 140 0.93 -20.66 14.52
N GLY A 141 0.95 -21.67 13.65
CA GLY A 141 1.44 -21.58 12.28
C GLY A 141 2.94 -21.38 12.15
N SER A 142 3.45 -21.75 10.98
CA SER A 142 4.75 -21.30 10.45
C SER A 142 4.72 -19.81 10.05
N ASP A 143 3.60 -19.15 10.38
CA ASP A 143 3.13 -17.89 9.88
C ASP A 143 3.47 -16.75 10.83
N LYS A 144 4.18 -16.96 11.95
CA LYS A 144 4.81 -15.82 12.62
C LYS A 144 5.95 -15.28 11.74
N PRO A 145 6.20 -13.96 11.77
CA PRO A 145 7.38 -13.41 11.11
C PRO A 145 8.65 -14.13 11.59
N GLN A 146 9.45 -14.64 10.65
CA GLN A 146 10.62 -15.46 10.95
C GLN A 146 11.89 -14.63 10.98
N SER A 147 12.70 -14.83 12.02
CA SER A 147 14.04 -14.24 12.16
C SER A 147 15.06 -14.97 11.27
N GLY A 148 16.25 -14.37 11.06
CA GLY A 148 17.34 -14.98 10.30
C GLY A 148 17.37 -14.61 8.82
N ASN A 149 16.88 -13.41 8.48
CA ASN A 149 17.03 -12.81 7.16
C ASN A 149 18.30 -11.96 7.07
N ASP A 150 18.67 -11.56 5.86
CA ASP A 150 19.84 -10.73 5.56
C ASP A 150 19.54 -9.21 5.52
N ILE A 151 18.39 -8.78 6.04
CA ILE A 151 17.92 -7.38 6.00
C ILE A 151 18.04 -6.74 7.40
N CYS A 152 17.46 -7.36 8.43
CA CYS A 152 17.48 -6.87 9.81
C CYS A 152 17.33 -8.00 10.86
N SER A 153 17.61 -7.67 12.12
CA SER A 153 17.30 -8.52 13.28
C SER A 153 15.80 -8.41 13.65
N CYS A 154 14.97 -8.88 12.74
CA CYS A 154 13.53 -8.69 12.68
C CYS A 154 12.87 -9.94 12.09
N GLY A 155 11.58 -10.13 12.35
CA GLY A 155 10.79 -11.18 11.72
C GLY A 155 10.15 -10.70 10.41
N ILE A 156 10.22 -11.52 9.36
CA ILE A 156 9.54 -11.28 8.07
C ILE A 156 8.65 -12.48 7.74
N HIS A 157 7.49 -12.25 7.11
CA HIS A 157 6.64 -13.35 6.62
C HIS A 157 7.45 -14.28 5.69
N SER A 158 7.48 -15.57 6.02
CA SER A 158 8.33 -16.57 5.35
C SER A 158 8.05 -16.69 3.85
N GLY A 159 6.77 -16.71 3.45
CA GLY A 159 6.34 -16.72 2.05
C GLY A 159 6.87 -15.53 1.25
N PHE A 160 6.60 -14.30 1.69
CA PHE A 160 7.08 -13.09 1.02
C PHE A 160 8.62 -13.01 0.96
N TYR A 161 9.30 -13.40 2.05
CA TYR A 161 10.76 -13.43 2.07
C TYR A 161 11.33 -14.47 1.10
N ARG A 162 10.74 -15.68 1.05
CA ARG A 162 11.12 -16.69 0.05
C ARG A 162 10.92 -16.17 -1.37
N SER A 163 9.79 -15.52 -1.66
CA SER A 163 9.54 -14.90 -2.96
C SER A 163 10.62 -13.89 -3.32
N TRP A 164 11.01 -13.02 -2.39
CA TRP A 164 12.12 -12.10 -2.60
C TRP A 164 13.45 -12.84 -2.86
N GLN A 165 13.78 -13.86 -2.08
CA GLN A 165 15.03 -14.61 -2.24
C GLN A 165 15.15 -15.29 -3.62
N LEU A 166 14.03 -15.74 -4.19
CA LEU A 166 14.01 -16.30 -5.55
C LEU A 166 14.32 -15.23 -6.61
N LEU A 167 13.72 -14.05 -6.50
CA LEU A 167 13.90 -12.96 -7.50
C LEU A 167 15.18 -12.13 -7.29
N LYS A 168 15.73 -12.15 -6.09
CA LYS A 168 16.84 -11.29 -5.68
C LYS A 168 18.05 -11.34 -6.64
N PRO A 169 18.54 -12.50 -7.10
CA PRO A 169 19.68 -12.55 -8.02
C PRO A 169 19.44 -11.76 -9.31
N ASP A 170 18.28 -11.96 -9.95
CA ASP A 170 17.97 -11.32 -11.23
C ASP A 170 17.71 -9.82 -11.08
N VAL A 171 17.01 -9.43 -10.00
CA VAL A 171 16.78 -8.00 -9.69
C VAL A 171 18.10 -7.29 -9.43
N MET A 172 19.02 -7.90 -8.67
CA MET A 172 20.31 -7.31 -8.34
C MET A 172 21.23 -7.22 -9.56
N ASP A 173 21.25 -8.23 -10.43
CA ASP A 173 22.01 -8.18 -11.69
C ASP A 173 21.49 -7.04 -12.60
N ALA A 174 20.18 -7.00 -12.82
CA ALA A 174 19.55 -6.00 -13.66
C ALA A 174 19.78 -4.57 -13.14
N LEU A 175 19.58 -4.34 -11.84
CA LEU A 175 19.82 -3.04 -11.22
C LEU A 175 21.30 -2.64 -11.25
N THR A 176 22.22 -3.58 -11.09
CA THR A 176 23.66 -3.29 -11.16
C THR A 176 24.01 -2.76 -12.54
N ARG A 177 23.63 -3.49 -13.61
CA ARG A 177 23.86 -3.06 -15.00
C ARG A 177 23.16 -1.72 -15.31
N ALA A 178 21.92 -1.55 -14.85
CA ALA A 178 21.17 -0.33 -15.10
C ALA A 178 21.80 0.90 -14.41
N ARG A 179 22.28 0.75 -13.17
CA ARG A 179 22.94 1.85 -12.44
C ARG A 179 24.31 2.18 -13.00
N GLU A 180 25.02 1.23 -13.61
CA GLU A 180 26.25 1.51 -14.34
C GLU A 180 25.98 2.35 -15.59
N ALA A 181 24.91 2.04 -16.33
CA ALA A 181 24.50 2.78 -17.51
C ALA A 181 23.82 4.14 -17.20
N HIS A 182 23.13 4.24 -16.07
CA HIS A 182 22.30 5.38 -15.65
C HIS A 182 22.61 5.80 -14.21
N ASN A 183 23.86 6.22 -13.96
CA ASN A 183 24.37 6.44 -12.59
C ASN A 183 23.70 7.59 -11.82
N ASP A 184 22.95 8.45 -12.50
CA ASP A 184 22.28 9.62 -11.99
C ASP A 184 20.74 9.45 -11.91
N TYR A 185 20.26 8.21 -12.08
CA TYR A 185 18.84 7.86 -12.02
C TYR A 185 18.46 7.36 -10.63
N HIS A 186 17.24 7.71 -10.20
CA HIS A 186 16.72 7.32 -8.89
C HIS A 186 16.02 5.96 -8.96
N VAL A 187 16.26 5.10 -7.96
CA VAL A 187 15.63 3.78 -7.91
C VAL A 187 14.26 3.88 -7.22
N VAL A 188 13.25 3.29 -7.84
CA VAL A 188 11.91 3.15 -7.25
C VAL A 188 11.50 1.69 -7.28
N VAL A 189 11.06 1.18 -6.14
CA VAL A 189 10.52 -0.17 -5.98
C VAL A 189 9.02 -0.06 -5.77
N THR A 190 8.24 -0.77 -6.57
CA THR A 190 6.78 -0.70 -6.50
C THR A 190 6.12 -2.05 -6.71
N GLY A 191 4.88 -2.15 -6.26
CA GLY A 191 4.07 -3.34 -6.46
C GLY A 191 2.69 -3.19 -5.85
N HIS A 192 1.81 -4.09 -6.25
CA HIS A 192 0.44 -4.17 -5.78
C HIS A 192 0.15 -5.53 -5.13
N SER A 193 -0.70 -5.56 -4.10
CA SER A 193 -1.11 -6.79 -3.42
C SER A 193 0.10 -7.57 -2.87
N LEU A 194 0.20 -8.87 -3.17
CA LEU A 194 1.40 -9.68 -2.88
C LEU A 194 2.70 -9.02 -3.40
N GLY A 195 2.68 -8.41 -4.59
CA GLY A 195 3.83 -7.73 -5.16
C GLY A 195 4.27 -6.52 -4.33
N ALA A 196 3.33 -5.86 -3.64
CA ALA A 196 3.63 -4.75 -2.73
C ALA A 196 4.40 -5.22 -1.48
N ALA A 197 4.11 -6.43 -0.99
CA ALA A 197 4.87 -7.04 0.11
C ALA A 197 6.30 -7.35 -0.32
N ILE A 198 6.48 -7.93 -1.51
CA ILE A 198 7.80 -8.21 -2.09
C ILE A 198 8.56 -6.91 -2.34
N ALA A 199 7.90 -5.87 -2.89
CA ALA A 199 8.47 -4.55 -3.10
C ALA A 199 9.00 -3.93 -1.80
N THR A 200 8.26 -4.11 -0.69
CA THR A 200 8.67 -3.61 0.63
C THR A 200 9.94 -4.31 1.12
N ILE A 201 10.03 -5.64 0.97
CA ILE A 201 11.22 -6.42 1.34
C ILE A 201 12.41 -6.05 0.44
N ALA A 202 12.20 -5.99 -0.88
CA ALA A 202 13.21 -5.64 -1.86
C ALA A 202 13.78 -4.24 -1.60
N GLY A 203 12.93 -3.24 -1.42
CA GLY A 203 13.36 -1.88 -1.11
C GLY A 203 14.13 -1.78 0.21
N ALA A 204 13.68 -2.50 1.24
CA ALA A 204 14.39 -2.56 2.51
C ALA A 204 15.79 -3.17 2.36
N TYR A 205 15.92 -4.25 1.58
CA TYR A 205 17.19 -4.88 1.26
C TYR A 205 18.12 -3.94 0.48
N LEU A 206 17.62 -3.28 -0.57
CA LEU A 206 18.41 -2.33 -1.38
C LEU A 206 18.99 -1.20 -0.53
N ARG A 207 18.19 -0.64 0.39
CA ARG A 207 18.64 0.39 1.32
C ARG A 207 19.71 -0.12 2.29
N THR A 208 19.61 -1.35 2.76
CA THR A 208 20.68 -2.01 3.56
C THR A 208 21.97 -2.17 2.76
N MET A 209 21.86 -2.41 1.45
CA MET A 209 22.98 -2.46 0.50
C MET A 209 23.47 -1.07 0.05
N GLN A 210 23.03 0.01 0.71
CA GLN A 210 23.38 1.40 0.39
C GLN A 210 22.99 1.82 -1.04
N ILE A 211 21.95 1.21 -1.59
CA ILE A 211 21.31 1.64 -2.84
C ILE A 211 20.09 2.47 -2.44
N PRO A 212 20.15 3.82 -2.54
CA PRO A 212 19.01 4.66 -2.18
C PRO A 212 17.84 4.38 -3.11
N CYS A 213 16.66 4.17 -2.54
CA CYS A 213 15.44 3.94 -3.31
C CYS A 213 14.20 4.43 -2.57
N ASP A 214 13.13 4.65 -3.31
CA ASP A 214 11.79 4.85 -2.76
C ASP A 214 10.93 3.60 -2.91
N ILE A 215 9.99 3.41 -1.99
CA ILE A 215 9.07 2.27 -1.96
C ILE A 215 7.64 2.80 -2.12
N TYR A 216 6.94 2.31 -3.14
CA TYR A 216 5.52 2.57 -3.39
C TYR A 216 4.74 1.27 -3.38
N SER A 217 4.00 1.03 -2.30
CA SER A 217 3.24 -0.20 -2.07
C SER A 217 1.74 0.08 -2.11
N TYR A 218 1.00 -0.66 -2.93
CA TYR A 218 -0.45 -0.49 -3.13
C TYR A 218 -1.19 -1.74 -2.64
N GLY A 219 -2.14 -1.58 -1.71
CA GLY A 219 -2.90 -2.73 -1.18
C GLY A 219 -2.02 -3.80 -0.55
N SER A 220 -0.90 -3.41 0.06
CA SER A 220 0.06 -4.34 0.65
C SER A 220 -0.52 -5.01 1.90
N PRO A 221 -0.37 -6.35 2.05
CA PRO A 221 -0.53 -6.99 3.35
C PRO A 221 0.56 -6.53 4.33
N ARG A 222 0.41 -6.84 5.63
CA ARG A 222 1.48 -6.68 6.64
C ARG A 222 2.62 -7.66 6.30
N VAL A 223 3.84 -7.15 6.31
CA VAL A 223 5.00 -7.88 5.74
C VAL A 223 5.84 -8.58 6.81
N GLY A 224 5.90 -8.02 8.02
CA GLY A 224 6.76 -8.52 9.08
C GLY A 224 6.30 -8.07 10.45
N ASP A 225 7.16 -8.30 11.44
CA ASP A 225 6.88 -7.91 12.82
C ASP A 225 7.04 -6.40 13.07
N ALA A 226 6.76 -5.96 14.29
CA ALA A 226 6.97 -4.57 14.73
C ALA A 226 8.40 -4.07 14.46
N ARG A 227 9.43 -4.92 14.63
CA ARG A 227 10.83 -4.54 14.39
C ARG A 227 11.11 -4.34 12.91
N PHE A 228 10.55 -5.18 12.05
CA PHE A 228 10.64 -5.00 10.60
C PHE A 228 9.92 -3.72 10.17
N ALA A 229 8.70 -3.50 10.68
CA ALA A 229 7.92 -2.29 10.39
C ALA A 229 8.67 -1.01 10.82
N GLU A 230 9.24 -1.00 12.02
CA GLU A 230 10.10 0.08 12.53
C GLU A 230 11.33 0.28 11.67
N PHE A 231 12.05 -0.80 11.37
CA PHE A 231 13.27 -0.77 10.57
C PHE A 231 13.01 -0.12 9.21
N VAL A 232 12.04 -0.62 8.44
CA VAL A 232 11.75 -0.10 7.08
C VAL A 232 11.22 1.33 7.10
N SER A 233 10.42 1.69 8.11
CA SER A 233 9.87 3.04 8.21
C SER A 233 10.90 4.07 8.68
N ALA A 234 11.97 3.63 9.36
CA ALA A 234 13.07 4.48 9.80
C ALA A 234 14.24 4.55 8.80
N GLN A 235 14.31 3.64 7.83
CA GLN A 235 15.34 3.66 6.79
C GLN A 235 15.26 4.96 5.96
N GLN A 236 16.42 5.45 5.53
CA GLN A 236 16.50 6.60 4.64
C GLN A 236 15.92 6.27 3.26
N GLY A 237 15.03 7.14 2.78
CA GLY A 237 14.27 6.97 1.54
C GLY A 237 12.77 7.15 1.80
N LEU A 238 11.98 7.37 0.76
CA LEU A 238 10.54 7.51 0.92
C LEU A 238 9.88 6.14 1.00
N THR A 239 9.13 5.88 2.07
CA THR A 239 8.27 4.70 2.19
C THR A 239 6.82 5.15 2.10
N THR A 240 6.09 4.66 1.11
CA THR A 240 4.67 4.97 0.91
C THR A 240 3.86 3.69 0.85
N ARG A 241 2.89 3.59 1.78
CA ARG A 241 1.90 2.52 1.79
C ARG A 241 0.54 3.10 1.47
N ILE A 242 0.02 2.80 0.29
CA ILE A 242 -1.26 3.29 -0.20
C ILE A 242 -2.32 2.21 0.04
N THR A 243 -3.39 2.58 0.73
CA THR A 243 -4.57 1.74 0.99
C THR A 243 -5.81 2.40 0.39
N HIS A 244 -6.83 1.62 0.06
CA HIS A 244 -8.05 2.14 -0.58
C HIS A 244 -9.28 1.55 0.08
N GLY A 245 -10.24 2.43 0.42
CA GLY A 245 -11.56 2.06 0.92
C GLY A 245 -11.49 1.00 2.00
N TYR A 246 -12.19 -0.10 1.74
CA TYR A 246 -12.36 -1.28 2.59
C TYR A 246 -11.60 -2.50 2.04
N ASP A 247 -10.48 -2.28 1.34
CA ASP A 247 -9.63 -3.37 0.89
C ASP A 247 -9.27 -4.31 2.08
N PRO A 248 -9.60 -5.62 2.00
CA PRO A 248 -9.24 -6.59 3.03
C PRO A 248 -7.74 -6.88 3.14
N VAL A 249 -6.99 -6.80 2.05
CA VAL A 249 -5.61 -7.32 1.98
C VAL A 249 -4.68 -6.64 2.98
N PRO A 250 -4.71 -5.31 3.19
CA PRO A 250 -3.90 -4.66 4.20
C PRO A 250 -4.20 -5.11 5.63
N SER A 251 -5.33 -5.73 5.92
CA SER A 251 -5.58 -6.28 7.27
C SER A 251 -5.10 -7.71 7.45
N LEU A 252 -4.37 -8.25 6.47
CA LEU A 252 -3.73 -9.55 6.53
C LEU A 252 -2.21 -9.42 6.48
N PRO A 253 -1.45 -10.31 7.14
CA PRO A 253 -1.91 -11.27 8.14
C PRO A 253 -2.52 -10.55 9.35
N PRO A 254 -3.43 -11.20 10.12
CA PRO A 254 -4.01 -10.58 11.29
C PRO A 254 -2.92 -10.25 12.33
N MET A 255 -3.10 -9.16 13.07
CA MET A 255 -2.23 -8.81 14.20
C MET A 255 -2.41 -9.80 15.34
N SER A 256 -3.61 -10.34 15.50
CA SER A 256 -3.96 -11.16 16.65
C SER A 256 -4.78 -12.38 16.30
N LEU A 257 -4.60 -13.44 17.08
CA LEU A 257 -5.47 -14.61 17.10
C LEU A 257 -6.44 -14.49 18.29
N PHE A 258 -7.74 -14.66 18.03
CA PHE A 258 -8.83 -14.51 19.00
C PHE A 258 -8.87 -13.14 19.73
N GLY A 259 -8.22 -12.10 19.17
CA GLY A 259 -8.18 -10.76 19.75
C GLY A 259 -7.27 -10.60 20.98
N ILE A 260 -6.60 -11.67 21.41
CA ILE A 260 -5.80 -11.66 22.66
C ILE A 260 -4.37 -12.19 22.47
N TYR A 261 -4.11 -12.98 21.43
CA TYR A 261 -2.78 -13.53 21.18
C TYR A 261 -2.09 -12.74 20.07
N ASP A 262 -1.00 -12.04 20.39
CA ASP A 262 -0.22 -11.29 19.40
C ASP A 262 0.51 -12.23 18.43
N LEU A 263 0.20 -12.08 17.13
CA LEU A 263 0.90 -12.74 16.03
C LEU A 263 2.13 -11.94 15.57
N GLY A 264 2.30 -10.73 16.07
CA GLY A 264 3.48 -9.89 15.88
C GLY A 264 3.45 -9.04 14.62
N TYR A 265 2.58 -9.32 13.65
CA TYR A 265 2.48 -8.58 12.40
C TYR A 265 2.13 -7.12 12.62
N ARG A 266 2.88 -6.21 11.98
CA ARG A 266 2.63 -4.78 12.00
C ARG A 266 2.84 -4.15 10.63
N HIS A 267 2.27 -2.96 10.43
CA HIS A 267 2.44 -2.18 9.21
C HIS A 267 3.61 -1.21 9.27
N ILE A 268 4.25 -1.00 8.11
CA ILE A 268 5.10 0.16 7.86
C ILE A 268 4.26 1.44 7.81
N TRP A 269 4.90 2.59 8.06
CA TRP A 269 4.26 3.91 8.05
C TRP A 269 5.08 4.96 7.27
N PRO A 270 4.45 6.05 6.80
CA PRO A 270 3.02 6.38 6.87
C PRO A 270 2.14 5.59 5.90
N GLU A 271 0.87 5.47 6.26
CA GLU A 271 -0.23 5.05 5.39
C GLU A 271 -0.84 6.26 4.69
N TYR A 272 -1.10 6.13 3.40
CA TYR A 272 -1.87 7.06 2.57
C TYR A 272 -3.17 6.38 2.17
N TRP A 273 -4.23 6.62 2.93
CA TRP A 273 -5.51 5.95 2.75
C TRP A 273 -6.46 6.75 1.88
N ILE A 274 -6.83 6.20 0.72
CA ILE A 274 -7.83 6.75 -0.19
C ILE A 274 -9.21 6.41 0.38
N SER A 275 -9.85 7.40 1.02
CA SER A 275 -11.00 7.20 1.91
C SER A 275 -12.38 7.21 1.23
N GLY A 276 -12.47 7.40 -0.09
CA GLY A 276 -13.73 7.47 -0.82
C GLY A 276 -13.64 7.02 -2.27
N VAL A 277 -14.80 6.95 -2.93
CA VAL A 277 -15.00 6.42 -4.30
C VAL A 277 -14.26 7.21 -5.39
N SER A 278 -13.83 8.45 -5.11
CA SER A 278 -13.06 9.25 -6.05
C SER A 278 -11.57 8.94 -5.93
N LEU A 279 -11.09 8.15 -6.90
CA LEU A 279 -9.71 7.69 -7.03
C LEU A 279 -8.71 8.78 -7.46
N ASN A 280 -9.17 10.01 -7.75
CA ASN A 280 -8.33 11.04 -8.40
C ASN A 280 -8.26 12.38 -7.64
N GLY A 281 -8.80 12.47 -6.42
CA GLY A 281 -8.79 13.71 -5.63
C GLY A 281 -7.72 13.71 -4.52
N THR A 282 -6.95 14.79 -4.39
CA THR A 282 -6.04 14.98 -3.23
C THR A 282 -6.78 15.00 -1.90
N ASP A 283 -8.02 15.48 -1.91
CA ASP A 283 -8.85 15.68 -0.71
C ASP A 283 -9.41 14.36 -0.15
N THR A 284 -9.24 13.25 -0.88
CA THR A 284 -9.72 11.92 -0.47
C THR A 284 -8.67 11.10 0.25
N ILE A 285 -7.40 11.51 0.22
CA ILE A 285 -6.30 10.78 0.87
C ILE A 285 -6.19 11.23 2.32
N LYS A 286 -6.01 10.30 3.27
CA LYS A 286 -5.71 10.59 4.67
C LYS A 286 -4.37 9.97 5.03
N VAL A 287 -3.55 10.72 5.77
CA VAL A 287 -2.23 10.23 6.20
C VAL A 287 -2.34 9.70 7.63
N CYS A 288 -2.08 8.41 7.80
CA CYS A 288 -2.03 7.76 9.09
C CYS A 288 -0.59 7.33 9.44
N ARG A 289 -0.19 7.55 10.68
CA ARG A 289 1.16 7.27 11.19
C ARG A 289 1.11 6.37 12.42
N GLY A 290 2.24 5.71 12.68
CA GLY A 290 2.42 4.77 13.77
C GLY A 290 2.31 3.33 13.27
N LEU A 291 2.81 2.40 14.10
CA LEU A 291 2.79 0.97 13.84
C LEU A 291 1.39 0.47 13.53
N GLU A 292 0.39 0.97 14.26
CA GLU A 292 -1.02 0.63 14.05
C GLU A 292 -1.87 1.87 14.27
N ASN A 293 -2.32 2.47 13.18
CA ASN A 293 -3.26 3.57 13.22
C ASN A 293 -4.61 3.07 12.73
N LEU A 294 -5.51 2.86 13.67
CA LEU A 294 -6.83 2.40 13.31
C LEU A 294 -7.56 3.49 12.50
N SER A 295 -7.24 4.78 12.57
CA SER A 295 -8.03 5.86 11.94
C SER A 295 -8.14 5.82 10.40
N CYS A 296 -7.38 4.94 9.73
CA CYS A 296 -7.42 4.70 8.28
C CYS A 296 -8.05 3.33 7.95
N ASN A 297 -7.44 2.53 7.05
CA ASN A 297 -8.01 1.24 6.61
C ASN A 297 -8.24 0.28 7.80
N GLY A 298 -7.43 0.35 8.87
CA GLY A 298 -7.49 -0.54 10.03
C GLY A 298 -8.72 -0.43 10.95
N THR A 299 -9.46 0.69 11.03
CA THR A 299 -10.64 0.81 11.93
C THR A 299 -11.90 0.19 11.33
N ARG A 300 -11.99 0.17 10.00
CA ARG A 300 -13.29 0.20 9.33
C ARG A 300 -13.81 -1.15 8.87
N GLN A 301 -13.08 -2.21 9.14
CA GLN A 301 -13.50 -3.58 8.85
C GLN A 301 -14.58 -4.13 9.81
N THR A 302 -15.15 -3.28 10.68
CA THR A 302 -16.38 -3.57 11.44
C THR A 302 -17.67 -3.30 10.63
N GLY A 303 -17.56 -2.72 9.43
CA GLY A 303 -18.68 -2.43 8.52
C GLY A 303 -18.91 -3.55 7.49
N PHE A 304 -20.16 -3.72 7.08
CA PHE A 304 -20.68 -4.88 6.34
C PHE A 304 -20.09 -5.17 4.94
N SER A 305 -19.11 -4.43 4.41
CA SER A 305 -18.60 -4.59 3.05
C SER A 305 -17.11 -4.93 2.98
N PHE A 306 -16.80 -6.18 2.60
CA PHE A 306 -15.50 -6.55 2.06
C PHE A 306 -15.52 -6.31 0.56
N GLU A 307 -14.87 -5.23 0.14
CA GLU A 307 -14.89 -4.80 -1.26
C GLU A 307 -13.58 -5.21 -1.90
N ILE A 308 -13.52 -6.45 -2.40
CA ILE A 308 -12.39 -6.90 -3.24
C ILE A 308 -12.21 -6.00 -4.47
N GLU A 309 -13.24 -5.25 -4.84
CA GLU A 309 -13.17 -4.23 -5.86
C GLU A 309 -12.30 -3.04 -5.42
N ASP A 310 -12.31 -2.65 -4.14
CA ASP A 310 -11.39 -1.64 -3.63
C ASP A 310 -9.94 -2.10 -3.77
N HIS A 311 -9.68 -3.40 -3.59
CA HIS A 311 -8.36 -4.00 -3.83
C HIS A 311 -7.93 -3.96 -5.32
N ARG A 312 -8.83 -3.72 -6.26
CA ARG A 312 -8.51 -3.62 -7.69
C ARG A 312 -8.34 -2.19 -8.18
N ASN A 313 -8.64 -1.23 -7.33
CA ASN A 313 -8.76 0.17 -7.70
C ASN A 313 -7.82 1.02 -6.85
N TYR A 314 -6.64 1.29 -7.40
CA TYR A 314 -5.61 2.12 -6.77
C TYR A 314 -5.20 3.21 -7.75
N LEU A 315 -5.93 4.34 -7.72
CA LEU A 315 -5.72 5.47 -8.64
C LEU A 315 -5.89 5.08 -10.14
N GLY A 316 -6.67 4.02 -10.37
CA GLY A 316 -6.83 3.33 -11.64
C GLY A 316 -7.12 1.84 -11.40
N HIS A 317 -7.58 1.13 -12.43
CA HIS A 317 -7.84 -0.31 -12.33
C HIS A 317 -6.51 -1.09 -12.42
N ILE A 318 -5.84 -1.25 -11.27
CA ILE A 318 -4.45 -1.70 -11.18
C ILE A 318 -4.26 -3.16 -11.63
N THR A 319 -5.32 -3.97 -11.56
CA THR A 319 -5.28 -5.39 -11.99
C THR A 319 -5.79 -5.60 -13.42
N ALA A 320 -6.03 -4.54 -14.20
CA ALA A 320 -6.70 -4.61 -15.50
C ALA A 320 -6.06 -5.56 -16.52
N CYS A 321 -4.72 -5.61 -16.53
CA CYS A 321 -3.96 -6.49 -17.41
C CYS A 321 -3.90 -7.95 -16.96
N GLY A 322 -4.23 -8.22 -15.70
CA GLY A 322 -4.16 -9.57 -15.14
C GLY A 322 -5.21 -10.48 -15.78
N PRO A 323 -5.10 -11.81 -15.58
CA PRO A 323 -6.06 -12.75 -16.14
C PRO A 323 -7.49 -12.32 -15.77
N LYS A 324 -8.33 -12.13 -16.79
CA LYS A 324 -9.75 -11.88 -16.59
C LYS A 324 -10.31 -13.08 -15.84
N PHE A 325 -10.90 -12.84 -14.68
CA PHE A 325 -11.64 -13.84 -13.92
C PHE A 325 -12.52 -14.61 -14.89
N THR A 326 -12.30 -15.92 -15.00
CA THR A 326 -13.15 -16.74 -15.85
C THR A 326 -14.54 -16.79 -15.23
N TYR A 327 -15.57 -17.11 -16.03
CA TYR A 327 -16.95 -17.25 -15.54
C TYR A 327 -17.04 -18.24 -14.35
N ARG A 328 -16.08 -19.16 -14.21
CA ARG A 328 -15.93 -20.09 -13.06
C ARG A 328 -15.49 -19.42 -11.76
N ASP A 329 -14.74 -18.32 -11.83
CA ASP A 329 -14.31 -17.53 -10.67
C ASP A 329 -15.36 -16.48 -10.24
N MET A 330 -16.35 -16.23 -11.10
CA MET A 330 -17.53 -15.39 -10.82
C MET A 330 -18.59 -16.14 -10.00
N ASP A 331 -18.68 -17.47 -10.13
CA ASP A 331 -19.59 -18.33 -9.35
C ASP A 331 -19.14 -18.54 -7.89
N GLU A 332 -17.86 -18.27 -7.57
CA GLU A 332 -17.41 -18.14 -6.19
C GLU A 332 -17.59 -16.70 -5.69
N SER A 333 -18.84 -16.29 -5.50
CA SER A 333 -19.14 -15.25 -4.53
C SER A 333 -18.53 -15.67 -3.18
N TRP A 334 -17.96 -14.72 -2.44
CA TRP A 334 -17.58 -14.98 -1.05
C TRP A 334 -18.75 -15.64 -0.33
N SER A 335 -18.51 -16.79 0.31
CA SER A 335 -19.56 -17.37 1.12
C SER A 335 -19.87 -16.43 2.30
N ALA A 336 -21.09 -16.46 2.82
CA ALA A 336 -21.41 -15.68 4.01
C ALA A 336 -20.46 -16.00 5.17
N GLU A 337 -20.03 -17.26 5.27
CA GLU A 337 -19.05 -17.73 6.25
C GLU A 337 -17.66 -17.12 6.04
N ASP A 338 -17.19 -17.02 4.79
CA ASP A 338 -15.89 -16.40 4.50
C ASP A 338 -15.89 -14.93 4.91
N LEU A 339 -16.97 -14.21 4.58
CA LEU A 339 -17.15 -12.82 4.97
C LEU A 339 -17.21 -12.68 6.49
N ASP A 340 -17.96 -13.54 7.19
CA ASP A 340 -18.07 -13.48 8.65
C ASP A 340 -16.74 -13.78 9.35
N ARG A 341 -15.93 -14.70 8.82
CA ARG A 341 -14.58 -14.97 9.33
C ARG A 341 -13.66 -13.78 9.15
N LEU A 342 -13.69 -13.17 7.97
CA LEU A 342 -12.99 -11.94 7.66
C LEU A 342 -13.39 -10.80 8.63
N ARG A 343 -14.70 -10.64 8.90
CA ARG A 343 -15.23 -9.68 9.90
C ARG A 343 -14.71 -9.98 11.30
N MET A 344 -14.67 -11.26 11.67
CA MET A 344 -14.18 -11.69 12.97
C MET A 344 -12.69 -11.38 13.16
N LEU A 345 -11.84 -11.66 12.16
CA LEU A 345 -10.40 -11.34 12.23
C LEU A 345 -10.17 -9.84 12.37
N ALA A 346 -10.89 -9.05 11.58
CA ALA A 346 -10.88 -7.60 11.66
C ALA A 346 -11.31 -7.06 13.04
N GLY A 347 -12.40 -7.63 13.58
CA GLY A 347 -12.91 -7.29 14.91
C GLY A 347 -11.91 -7.66 16.01
N ASN A 348 -11.27 -8.82 15.89
CA ASN A 348 -10.21 -9.26 16.79
C ASN A 348 -9.01 -8.31 16.75
N ASP A 349 -8.55 -7.92 15.56
CA ASP A 349 -7.47 -6.96 15.38
C ASP A 349 -7.82 -5.59 15.95
N THR A 350 -9.04 -5.11 15.74
CA THR A 350 -9.53 -3.85 16.32
C THR A 350 -9.56 -3.92 17.84
N PHE A 351 -10.09 -5.00 18.40
CA PHE A 351 -10.11 -5.24 19.84
C PHE A 351 -8.69 -5.29 20.40
N PHE A 352 -7.80 -6.05 19.76
CA PHE A 352 -6.42 -6.22 20.18
C PHE A 352 -5.67 -4.89 20.17
N ALA A 353 -5.76 -4.14 19.07
CA ALA A 353 -5.11 -2.85 18.94
C ALA A 353 -5.63 -1.85 19.98
N THR A 354 -6.94 -1.80 20.22
CA THR A 354 -7.56 -0.90 21.21
C THR A 354 -7.18 -1.23 22.66
N HIS A 355 -7.04 -2.52 22.98
CA HIS A 355 -6.85 -2.96 24.38
C HIS A 355 -5.40 -3.21 24.76
N TYR A 356 -4.54 -3.61 23.81
CA TYR A 356 -3.17 -4.03 24.08
C TYR A 356 -2.11 -3.14 23.42
N ILE A 357 -2.42 -2.47 22.30
CA ILE A 357 -1.47 -1.58 21.63
C ILE A 357 -1.67 -0.12 22.08
N SER A 358 -2.89 0.42 22.00
CA SER A 358 -3.16 1.82 22.38
C SER A 358 -3.15 2.05 23.90
N ASN A 359 -3.45 1.04 24.71
CA ASN A 359 -3.31 1.14 26.18
C ASN A 359 -1.86 0.86 26.66
N GLY A 360 -1.01 0.27 25.81
CA GLY A 360 0.39 -0.04 26.11
C GLY A 360 1.37 1.07 25.72
N THR A 361 0.88 2.13 25.07
CA THR A 361 1.65 3.35 24.75
C THR A 361 0.88 4.55 25.27
N GLY A 362 1.18 4.92 26.52
CA GLY A 362 0.95 6.29 26.95
C GLY A 362 1.64 7.23 25.97
N VAL A 363 0.86 8.15 25.41
CA VAL A 363 1.38 9.48 25.05
C VAL A 363 1.84 10.17 26.32
#